data_AF-A0A1H0EDY9-F1
#
_entry.id   AF-A0A1H0EDY9-F1
#
_cell.length_a   1.000
_cell.length_b   1.000
_cell.length_c   1.000
_cell.angle_alpha   90.00
_cell.angle_beta   90.00
_cell.angle_gamma   90.00
#
_symmetry.space_group_name_H-M   'P 1'
#
loop_
_entity.id
_entity.type
_entity.pdbx_description
1 polymer ?
#
loop_
_entity_poly.entity_id
_entity_poly.type
_entity_poly.pdbx_seq_one_letter_code
_entity_poly.pdbx_strand_id
1 'polypeptide(L)'
;MASTLGSPLSVRLPKDLRDRVAALARTTRRSQGDIVREVLERDLAALEWEQRISDRAAAHRAGNTTAISAEEVDRQLGIEGEPAADAIGTIS
;
A
#
# COMPACT_ATOMS: atom_id res chain seq x y z
N MET A 1 15.16 -25.37 19.06
CA MET A 1 14.27 -24.62 18.16
C MET A 1 14.94 -23.29 17.90
N ALA A 2 15.47 -23.05 16.70
CA ALA A 2 16.06 -21.75 16.37
C ALA A 2 14.94 -20.71 16.29
N SER A 3 15.15 -19.53 16.89
CA SER A 3 14.20 -18.42 16.79
C SER A 3 14.06 -18.01 15.32
N THR A 4 12.82 -17.91 14.83
CA THR A 4 12.50 -17.39 13.49
C THR A 4 12.58 -15.86 13.43
N LEU A 5 12.83 -15.20 14.56
CA LEU A 5 12.91 -13.74 14.67
C LEU A 5 14.30 -13.24 14.27
N GLY A 6 14.33 -12.21 13.43
CA GLY A 6 15.56 -11.50 13.06
C GLY A 6 16.09 -10.57 14.16
N SER A 7 17.12 -9.80 13.83
CA SER A 7 17.73 -8.81 14.74
C SER A 7 16.73 -7.73 15.18
N PRO A 8 16.82 -7.22 16.42
CA PRO A 8 15.90 -6.21 16.92
C PRO A 8 16.08 -4.87 16.21
N LEU A 9 14.98 -4.26 15.79
CA LEU A 9 14.93 -2.89 15.29
C LEU A 9 14.62 -1.93 16.44
N SER A 10 15.46 -0.92 16.66
CA SER A 10 15.26 0.11 17.69
C SER A 10 14.91 1.45 17.07
N VAL A 11 13.73 1.98 17.40
CA VAL A 11 13.24 3.28 16.91
C VAL A 11 12.79 4.16 18.07
N ARG A 12 12.96 5.47 17.91
CA ARG A 12 12.42 6.45 18.87
C ARG A 12 10.98 6.79 18.48
N LEU A 13 10.07 6.63 19.43
CA LEU A 13 8.66 6.99 19.25
C LEU A 13 8.36 8.31 19.97
N PRO A 14 7.48 9.17 19.41
CA PRO A 14 6.87 10.25 20.17
C PRO A 14 6.24 9.72 21.46
N LYS A 15 6.33 10.50 22.56
CA LYS A 15 5.86 10.08 23.89
C LYS A 15 4.42 9.56 23.85
N ASP A 16 3.53 10.31 23.21
CA ASP A 16 2.10 9.97 23.15
C ASP A 16 1.85 8.65 22.41
N LEU A 17 2.59 8.40 21.32
CA LEU A 17 2.48 7.14 20.57
C LEU A 17 2.97 5.95 21.41
N ARG A 18 4.10 6.11 22.09
CA ARG A 18 4.63 5.08 22.99
C ARG A 18 3.65 4.78 24.13
N ASP A 19 3.06 5.81 24.72
CA ASP A 19 2.13 5.67 25.84
C ASP A 19 0.81 4.98 25.38
N ARG A 20 0.34 5.25 24.15
CA ARG A 20 -0.76 4.52 23.50
C ARG A 20 -0.45 3.05 23.26
N VAL A 21 0.74 2.73 22.72
CA VAL A 21 1.18 1.34 22.54
C VAL A 21 1.24 0.61 23.88
N ALA A 22 1.78 1.25 24.92
CA ALA A 22 1.84 0.67 26.26
C ALA A 22 0.44 0.41 26.85
N ALA A 23 -0.51 1.32 26.64
CA ALA A 23 -1.90 1.13 27.08
C ALA A 23 -2.58 -0.03 26.35
N LEU A 24 -2.39 -0.15 25.02
CA LEU A 24 -2.95 -1.23 24.22
C LEU A 24 -2.36 -2.59 24.61
N ALA A 25 -1.04 -2.66 24.80
CA ALA A 25 -0.34 -3.85 25.27
C ALA A 25 -0.89 -4.35 26.62
N ARG A 26 -1.08 -3.44 27.60
CA ARG A 26 -1.68 -3.79 28.90
C ARG A 26 -3.11 -4.31 28.76
N THR A 27 -3.94 -3.62 27.98
CA THR A 27 -5.36 -3.97 27.79
C THR A 27 -5.51 -5.34 27.12
N THR A 28 -4.64 -5.64 26.15
CA THR A 28 -4.67 -6.90 25.39
C THR A 28 -3.87 -8.02 26.03
N ARG A 29 -3.16 -7.76 27.15
CA ARG A 29 -2.23 -8.71 27.79
C ARG A 29 -1.14 -9.23 26.85
N ARG A 30 -0.63 -8.35 25.98
CA ARG A 30 0.44 -8.64 25.00
C ARG A 30 1.67 -7.80 25.30
N SER A 31 2.82 -8.18 24.74
CA SER A 31 4.01 -7.33 24.82
C SER A 31 3.87 -6.11 23.91
N GLN A 32 4.54 -5.00 24.27
CA GLN A 32 4.59 -3.82 23.39
C GLN A 32 5.23 -4.16 22.03
N GLY A 33 6.23 -5.04 22.02
CA GLY A 33 6.87 -5.51 20.79
C GLY A 33 5.92 -6.26 19.87
N ASP A 34 5.03 -7.10 20.41
CA ASP A 34 4.02 -7.80 19.61
C ASP A 34 3.00 -6.83 19.01
N ILE A 35 2.59 -5.80 19.77
CA ILE A 35 1.71 -4.75 19.26
C ILE A 35 2.38 -3.97 18.13
N VAL A 36 3.63 -3.54 18.32
CA VAL A 36 4.38 -2.80 17.30
C VAL A 36 4.59 -3.66 16.05
N ARG A 37 4.99 -4.93 16.23
CA ARG A 37 5.18 -5.86 15.11
C ARG A 37 3.89 -6.02 14.31
N GLU A 38 2.76 -6.25 14.97
CA GLU A 38 1.48 -6.42 14.29
C GLU A 38 1.03 -5.18 13.52
N VAL A 39 1.20 -3.99 14.11
CA VAL A 39 0.88 -2.73 13.40
C VAL A 39 1.76 -2.59 12.16
N LEU A 40 3.06 -2.84 12.27
CA LEU A 40 3.97 -2.81 11.14
C LEU A 40 3.58 -3.83 10.06
N GLU A 41 3.28 -5.08 10.43
CA GLU A 41 2.88 -6.12 9.47
C GLU A 41 1.58 -5.77 8.73
N ARG A 42 0.62 -5.12 9.40
CA ARG A 42 -0.64 -4.70 8.79
C ARG A 42 -0.47 -3.54 7.82
N ASP A 43 0.36 -2.55 8.18
CA ASP A 43 0.43 -1.29 7.45
C ASP A 43 1.57 -1.25 6.41
N LEU A 44 2.58 -2.14 6.51
CA LEU A 44 3.73 -2.15 5.61
C LEU A 44 3.33 -2.34 4.15
N ALA A 45 2.37 -3.23 3.86
CA ALA A 45 1.91 -3.48 2.50
C ALA A 45 1.28 -2.23 1.86
N ALA A 46 0.60 -1.39 2.65
CA ALA A 46 0.03 -0.14 2.19
C ALA A 46 1.14 0.88 1.86
N LEU A 47 2.13 1.03 2.75
CA LEU A 47 3.29 1.90 2.52
C LEU A 47 4.09 1.50 1.27
N GLU A 48 4.30 0.20 1.07
CA GLU A 48 4.95 -0.32 -0.14
C GLU A 48 4.14 -0.02 -1.40
N TRP A 49 2.80 -0.09 -1.31
CA TRP A 49 1.93 0.28 -2.43
C TRP A 49 2.02 1.78 -2.74
N GLU A 50 1.96 2.65 -1.73
CA GLU A 50 2.11 4.11 -1.91
C GLU A 50 3.43 4.47 -2.57
N GLN A 51 4.52 3.83 -2.15
CA GLN A 51 5.84 3.98 -2.77
C GLN A 51 5.81 3.54 -4.24
N ARG A 52 5.27 2.36 -4.56
CA ARG A 52 5.16 1.87 -5.94
C ARG A 52 4.36 2.81 -6.85
N ILE A 53 3.26 3.39 -6.34
CA ILE A 53 2.46 4.36 -7.10
C ILE A 53 3.27 5.64 -7.35
N SER A 54 3.99 6.13 -6.35
CA SER A 54 4.84 7.31 -6.47
C SER A 54 5.94 7.10 -7.52
N ASP A 55 6.60 5.94 -7.50
CA ASP A 55 7.63 5.57 -8.46
C ASP A 55 7.06 5.44 -9.88
N ARG A 56 5.88 4.81 -10.03
CA ARG A 56 5.21 4.71 -11.33
C ARG A 56 4.84 6.09 -11.88
N ALA A 57 4.30 6.98 -11.05
CA ALA A 57 3.97 8.34 -11.46
C ALA A 57 5.22 9.15 -11.85
N ALA A 58 6.34 8.94 -11.16
CA ALA A 58 7.63 9.54 -11.52
C ALA A 58 8.14 9.02 -12.87
N ALA A 59 8.05 7.71 -13.11
CA ALA A 59 8.44 7.08 -14.38
C ALA A 59 7.62 7.62 -15.56
N HIS A 60 6.30 7.74 -15.41
CA HIS A 60 5.43 8.34 -16.42
C HIS A 60 5.82 9.78 -16.72
N ARG A 61 6.03 10.62 -15.70
CA ARG A 61 6.45 12.03 -15.87
C ARG A 61 7.82 12.16 -16.53
N ALA A 62 8.72 11.21 -16.28
CA ALA A 62 10.04 11.16 -16.90
C ALA A 62 10.01 10.64 -18.34
N GLY A 63 8.85 10.18 -18.85
CA GLY A 63 8.75 9.55 -20.17
C GLY A 63 9.34 8.14 -20.23
N ASN A 64 9.60 7.52 -19.07
CA ASN A 64 10.20 6.20 -18.96
C ASN A 64 9.15 5.08 -18.99
N THR A 65 8.02 5.30 -19.67
CA THR A 65 6.94 4.31 -19.78
C THR A 65 6.49 4.17 -21.22
N THR A 66 6.36 2.94 -21.68
CA THR A 66 5.86 2.61 -23.01
C THR A 66 4.40 3.05 -23.14
N ALA A 67 4.12 3.90 -24.13
CA ALA A 67 2.75 4.19 -24.52
C ALA A 67 2.18 3.00 -25.31
N ILE A 68 0.95 2.60 -24.98
CA ILE A 68 0.18 1.59 -25.73
C ILE A 68 -1.08 2.26 -26.30
N SER A 69 -1.65 1.68 -27.35
CA SER A 69 -2.87 2.22 -27.97
C SER A 69 -4.09 1.98 -27.08
N ALA A 70 -5.18 2.73 -27.32
CA ALA A 70 -6.44 2.53 -26.59
C ALA A 70 -7.00 1.11 -26.80
N GLU A 71 -6.92 0.58 -28.02
CA GLU A 71 -7.39 -0.77 -28.34
C GLU A 71 -6.59 -1.85 -27.60
N GLU A 72 -5.30 -1.61 -27.36
CA GLU A 72 -4.46 -2.50 -26.56
C GLU A 72 -4.86 -2.46 -25.07
N VAL A 73 -5.20 -1.29 -24.55
CA VAL A 73 -5.71 -1.13 -23.18
C VAL A 73 -7.04 -1.87 -23.01
N ASP A 74 -7.99 -1.68 -23.93
CA ASP A 74 -9.31 -2.32 -23.87
C ASP A 74 -9.19 -3.85 -23.86
N ARG A 75 -8.29 -4.39 -24.70
CA ARG A 75 -7.97 -5.82 -24.76
C ARG A 75 -7.41 -6.34 -23.43
N GLN A 76 -6.51 -5.60 -22.80
CA GLN A 76 -5.93 -5.99 -21.51
C GLN A 76 -6.94 -5.93 -20.36
N LEU A 77 -7.94 -5.05 -20.46
CA LEU A 77 -9.00 -4.90 -19.47
C LEU A 77 -10.20 -5.83 -19.72
N GLY A 78 -10.27 -6.47 -20.89
CA GLY A 78 -11.36 -7.38 -21.27
C GLY A 78 -12.68 -6.65 -21.58
N ILE A 79 -12.61 -5.37 -21.96
CA ILE A 79 -13.76 -4.49 -22.24
C ILE A 79 -13.87 -4.13 -23.73
N GLU A 80 -13.28 -4.96 -24.60
CA GLU A 80 -13.28 -4.74 -26.04
C GLU A 80 -14.70 -4.57 -26.59
N GLY A 81 -14.94 -3.46 -27.29
CA GLY A 81 -16.25 -3.16 -27.87
C GLY A 81 -17.25 -2.55 -26.89
N GLU A 82 -16.89 -2.35 -25.61
CA GLU A 82 -17.66 -1.47 -24.74
C GLU A 82 -17.55 -0.02 -25.23
N PRO A 83 -18.66 0.73 -25.25
CA PRO A 83 -18.61 2.15 -25.61
C PRO A 83 -17.77 2.90 -24.58
N ALA A 84 -16.99 3.87 -25.04
CA ALA A 84 -16.22 4.74 -24.14
C ALA A 84 -17.14 5.39 -23.10
N ALA A 85 -16.62 5.61 -21.89
CA ALA A 85 -17.42 6.10 -20.75
C ALA A 85 -18.10 7.46 -21.01
N ASP A 86 -17.56 8.26 -21.93
CA ASP A 86 -18.11 9.53 -22.39
C ASP A 86 -19.25 9.39 -23.43
N ALA A 87 -19.41 8.22 -24.05
CA ALA A 87 -20.50 7.95 -25.00
C ALA A 87 -21.88 7.76 -24.32
N ILE A 88 -21.92 7.52 -23.00
CA ILE A 88 -23.15 7.28 -22.22
C ILE A 88 -24.06 8.52 -22.16
N GLY A 89 -23.55 9.71 -22.50
CA GLY A 89 -24.34 10.96 -22.58
C GLY A 89 -25.22 11.13 -23.82
N THR A 90 -25.21 10.18 -24.78
CA THR A 90 -25.85 10.35 -26.11
C THR A 90 -27.13 9.50 -26.29
N ILE A 91 -27.86 9.20 -25.22
CA ILE A 91 -29.18 8.56 -25.34
C ILE A 91 -30.25 9.66 -25.17
N SER A 92 -30.72 10.21 -26.30
CA SER A 92 -31.96 11.00 -26.40
C SER A 92 -33.16 10.11 -26.65
#